data_AF-A0A9E0NSE3-F1
#
_entry.id   AF-A0A9E0NSE3-F1
#
_cell.length_a   1.000
_cell.length_b   1.000
_cell.length_c   1.000
_cell.angle_alpha   90.00
_cell.angle_beta   90.00
_cell.angle_gamma   90.00
#
_symmetry.space_group_name_H-M   'P 1'
#
loop_
_entity.id
_entity.type
_entity.pdbx_description
1 polymer ?
#
loop_
_entity_poly.entity_id
_entity_poly.type
_entity_poly.pdbx_seq_one_letter_code
_entity_poly.pdbx_strand_id
1 'polypeptide(L)'
;MTDAYDDEDGNRPRTLTNGQVIRFMAGHWMAEPKRFALIAALMLASTACDLSIPWATRALIDAVATPTSPTDTAWIAWASLSALYLAFYCLRSFMFRMSNGYYSRIMARMVTQAFARVQAFSADWHA
;
A
#
# COMPACT_ATOMS: atom_id res chain seq x y z
N MET A 1 40.74 -8.74 -11.08
CA MET A 1 40.70 -10.01 -10.35
C MET A 1 39.35 -10.04 -9.65
N THR A 2 38.27 -10.27 -10.40
CA THR A 2 36.90 -9.89 -9.98
C THR A 2 35.81 -10.81 -10.53
N ASP A 3 36.10 -12.09 -10.79
CA ASP A 3 35.12 -13.06 -11.35
C ASP A 3 34.98 -14.31 -10.47
N ALA A 4 34.52 -14.16 -9.22
CA ALA A 4 34.34 -15.33 -8.34
C ALA A 4 33.17 -15.24 -7.34
N TYR A 5 32.24 -14.28 -7.48
CA TYR A 5 31.16 -14.11 -6.49
C TYR A 5 29.72 -14.21 -7.01
N ASP A 6 29.47 -14.38 -8.31
CA ASP A 6 28.10 -14.21 -8.85
C ASP A 6 27.35 -15.50 -9.27
N ASP A 7 27.96 -16.69 -9.28
CA ASP A 7 27.32 -17.88 -9.92
C ASP A 7 26.90 -19.04 -8.99
N GLU A 8 27.16 -19.02 -7.68
CA GLU A 8 26.85 -20.16 -6.79
C GLU A 8 25.46 -20.13 -6.11
N ASP A 9 24.70 -19.04 -6.22
CA ASP A 9 23.42 -18.89 -5.50
C ASP A 9 22.21 -19.51 -6.23
N GLY A 10 22.33 -19.85 -7.53
CA GLY A 10 21.22 -20.36 -8.33
C GLY A 10 20.74 -21.78 -8.00
N ASN A 11 21.56 -22.58 -7.30
CA ASN A 11 21.31 -24.02 -7.12
C ASN A 11 21.13 -24.47 -5.65
N ARG A 12 20.99 -23.54 -4.70
CA ARG A 12 20.69 -23.90 -3.30
C ARG A 12 19.22 -24.35 -3.19
N PRO A 13 18.94 -25.54 -2.64
CA PRO A 13 17.56 -26.00 -2.47
C PRO A 13 16.81 -24.99 -1.60
N ARG A 14 15.65 -24.52 -2.08
CA ARG A 14 14.78 -23.62 -1.32
C ARG A 14 14.37 -24.28 -0.01
N THR A 15 15.03 -23.90 1.08
CA THR A 15 14.76 -24.41 2.43
C THR A 15 13.39 -23.98 2.96
N LEU A 16 12.81 -22.93 2.36
CA LEU A 16 11.50 -22.39 2.71
C LEU A 16 10.60 -22.31 1.47
N THR A 17 9.35 -22.72 1.65
CA THR A 17 8.29 -22.56 0.65
C THR A 17 7.75 -21.13 0.65
N ASN A 18 7.29 -20.65 -0.50
CA ASN A 18 6.68 -19.30 -0.61
C ASN A 18 5.51 -19.12 0.37
N GLY A 19 4.74 -20.18 0.64
CA GLY A 19 3.64 -20.15 1.62
C GLY A 19 4.11 -19.92 3.06
N GLN A 20 5.25 -20.49 3.45
CA GLN A 20 5.83 -20.25 4.78
C GLN A 20 6.25 -18.78 4.94
N VAL A 21 6.83 -18.19 3.89
CA VAL A 21 7.23 -16.77 3.86
C VAL A 21 6.00 -15.86 3.98
N ILE A 22 4.94 -16.11 3.19
CA ILE A 22 3.70 -15.32 3.25
C ILE A 22 3.06 -15.42 4.64
N ARG A 23 3.01 -16.62 5.23
CA ARG A 23 2.47 -16.81 6.59
C ARG A 23 3.28 -16.03 7.64
N PHE A 24 4.60 -16.02 7.51
CA PHE A 24 5.47 -15.23 8.38
C PHE A 24 5.17 -13.72 8.26
N MET A 25 5.08 -13.20 7.03
CA MET A 25 4.70 -11.80 6.76
C MET A 25 3.31 -11.46 7.30
N ALA A 26 2.34 -12.34 7.06
CA ALA A 26 0.97 -12.18 7.55
C ALA A 26 0.91 -12.09 9.08
N GLY A 27 1.75 -12.83 9.80
CA GLY A 27 1.87 -12.72 11.26
C GLY A 27 2.27 -11.31 11.71
N HIS A 28 3.23 -10.69 11.02
CA HIS A 28 3.64 -9.31 11.31
C HIS A 28 2.57 -8.28 10.96
N TRP A 29 1.76 -8.54 9.93
CA TRP A 29 0.64 -7.68 9.57
C TRP A 29 -0.51 -7.79 10.58
N MET A 30 -0.84 -9.01 11.00
CA MET A 30 -1.93 -9.27 11.94
C MET A 30 -1.58 -8.90 13.39
N ALA A 31 -0.36 -8.47 13.68
CA ALA A 31 0.00 -7.92 15.00
C ALA A 31 -0.78 -6.63 15.33
N GLU A 32 -1.23 -5.87 14.32
CA GLU A 32 -2.06 -4.67 14.50
C GLU A 32 -3.24 -4.66 13.52
N PRO A 33 -4.21 -5.58 13.68
CA PRO A 33 -5.21 -5.88 12.66
C PRO A 33 -6.13 -4.67 12.39
N LYS A 34 -6.40 -3.84 13.40
CA LYS A 34 -7.18 -2.61 13.24
C LYS A 34 -6.51 -1.61 12.30
N ARG A 35 -5.19 -1.43 12.43
CA ARG A 35 -4.44 -0.49 11.56
C ARG A 35 -4.35 -1.03 10.14
N PHE A 36 -4.09 -2.33 10.00
CA PHE A 36 -4.10 -2.99 8.70
C PHE A 36 -5.46 -2.88 8.00
N ALA A 37 -6.56 -3.19 8.70
CA ALA A 37 -7.91 -3.09 8.16
C ALA A 37 -8.27 -1.65 7.74
N LEU A 38 -7.88 -0.65 8.53
CA LEU A 38 -8.10 0.76 8.17
C LEU A 38 -7.31 1.17 6.91
N ILE A 39 -6.03 0.77 6.79
CA ILE A 39 -5.23 1.01 5.57
C ILE A 39 -5.88 0.34 4.37
N ALA A 40 -6.31 -0.91 4.50
CA ALA A 40 -6.98 -1.65 3.44
C ALA A 40 -8.30 -0.96 3.03
N ALA A 41 -9.11 -0.51 4.00
CA ALA A 41 -10.35 0.22 3.74
C ALA A 41 -10.10 1.54 3.00
N LEU A 42 -9.08 2.32 3.42
CA LEU A 42 -8.68 3.55 2.74
C LEU A 42 -8.20 3.29 1.31
N MET A 43 -7.44 2.21 1.11
CA MET A 43 -6.98 1.80 -0.22
C MET A 43 -8.17 1.46 -1.13
N LEU A 44 -9.12 0.64 -0.64
CA LEU A 44 -10.31 0.27 -1.38
C LEU A 44 -11.20 1.48 -1.71
N ALA A 45 -11.39 2.39 -0.75
CA ALA A 45 -12.15 3.61 -0.96
C ALA A 45 -11.46 4.53 -1.99
N SER A 46 -10.13 4.64 -1.94
CA SER A 46 -9.36 5.36 -2.96
C SER A 46 -9.53 4.73 -4.35
N THR A 47 -9.49 3.41 -4.46
CA THR A 47 -9.73 2.70 -5.74
C THR A 47 -11.16 2.92 -6.24
N ALA A 48 -12.16 2.92 -5.35
CA ALA A 48 -13.54 3.19 -5.74
C ALA A 48 -13.69 4.61 -6.31
N CYS A 49 -13.03 5.61 -5.71
CA CYS A 49 -12.99 6.96 -6.27
C CYS A 49 -12.35 6.97 -7.66
N ASP A 50 -11.20 6.32 -7.84
CA ASP A 50 -10.49 6.24 -9.12
C ASP A 50 -11.38 5.65 -10.24
N LEU A 51 -12.08 4.56 -9.94
CA LEU A 51 -13.01 3.90 -10.87
C LEU A 51 -14.25 4.76 -11.19
N SER A 52 -14.63 5.70 -10.32
CA SER A 52 -15.78 6.57 -10.52
C SER A 52 -15.50 7.84 -11.33
N ILE A 53 -14.22 8.21 -11.49
CA ILE A 53 -13.79 9.40 -12.24
C ILE A 53 -14.37 9.44 -13.68
N PRO A 54 -14.33 8.35 -14.48
CA PRO A 54 -14.87 8.36 -15.84
C PRO A 54 -16.36 8.75 -15.90
N TRP A 55 -17.16 8.34 -14.91
CA TRP A 55 -18.59 8.69 -14.85
C TRP A 55 -18.80 10.16 -14.53
N ALA A 56 -18.02 10.71 -13.58
CA ALA A 56 -18.07 12.13 -13.25
C ALA A 56 -17.59 13.01 -14.44
N THR A 57 -16.53 12.57 -15.13
CA THR A 57 -16.04 13.22 -16.35
C THR A 57 -17.11 13.20 -17.45
N ARG A 58 -17.79 12.06 -17.64
CA ARG A 58 -18.90 11.96 -18.61
C ARG A 58 -20.02 12.95 -18.28
N ALA A 59 -20.44 13.02 -17.01
CA ALA A 59 -21.49 13.96 -16.59
C ALA A 59 -21.12 15.42 -16.88
N LEU A 60 -19.85 15.79 -16.71
CA LEU A 60 -19.35 17.11 -17.06
C LEU A 60 -19.37 17.34 -18.59
N ILE A 61 -18.91 16.38 -19.37
CA ILE A 61 -18.94 16.47 -20.85
C ILE A 61 -20.37 16.65 -21.35
N ASP A 62 -21.31 15.84 -20.85
CA ASP A 62 -22.72 15.89 -21.25
C ASP A 62 -23.35 17.25 -20.87
N ALA A 63 -23.00 17.81 -19.70
CA ALA A 63 -23.47 19.11 -19.24
C ALA A 63 -22.99 20.27 -20.11
N VAL A 64 -21.77 20.19 -20.66
CA VAL A 64 -21.15 21.22 -21.51
C VAL A 64 -21.54 21.07 -22.98
N ALA A 65 -21.71 19.84 -23.47
CA ALA A 65 -22.03 19.57 -24.87
C ALA A 65 -23.48 19.90 -25.23
N THR A 66 -24.37 19.98 -24.25
CA THR A 66 -25.80 20.24 -24.46
C THR A 66 -26.07 21.74 -24.62
N PRO A 67 -26.49 22.23 -25.81
CA PRO A 67 -26.59 23.67 -26.10
C PRO A 67 -27.63 24.43 -25.25
N THR A 68 -28.62 23.70 -24.73
CA THR A 68 -29.73 24.25 -23.92
C THR A 68 -29.53 24.04 -22.42
N SER A 69 -28.40 23.47 -22.00
CA SER A 69 -28.14 23.18 -20.59
C SER A 69 -27.88 24.47 -19.80
N PRO A 70 -28.51 24.65 -18.63
CA PRO A 70 -28.20 25.77 -17.75
C PRO A 70 -26.72 25.78 -17.37
N THR A 71 -26.11 26.96 -17.33
CA THR A 71 -24.70 27.15 -16.96
C THR A 71 -24.40 26.58 -15.57
N ASP A 72 -25.35 26.66 -14.64
CA ASP A 72 -25.24 26.12 -13.28
C ASP A 72 -24.99 24.60 -13.29
N THR A 73 -25.59 23.86 -14.21
CA THR A 73 -25.40 22.40 -14.34
C THR A 73 -23.94 22.06 -14.65
N ALA A 74 -23.31 22.83 -15.54
CA ALA A 74 -21.90 22.63 -15.89
C ALA A 74 -20.97 22.93 -14.70
N TRP A 75 -21.26 23.99 -13.93
CA TRP A 75 -20.50 24.32 -12.71
C TRP A 75 -20.66 23.26 -11.62
N ILE A 76 -21.87 22.73 -11.41
CA ILE A 76 -22.12 21.65 -10.45
C ILE A 76 -21.36 20.39 -10.87
N ALA A 77 -21.41 20.01 -12.15
CA ALA A 77 -20.69 18.86 -12.66
C ALA A 77 -19.16 19.02 -12.46
N TRP A 78 -18.63 20.21 -12.76
CA TRP A 78 -17.22 20.53 -12.55
C TRP A 78 -16.81 20.50 -11.08
N ALA A 79 -17.63 21.09 -10.20
CA ALA A 79 -17.40 21.09 -8.76
C ALA A 79 -17.43 19.66 -8.19
N SER A 80 -18.36 18.82 -8.67
CA SER A 80 -18.46 17.41 -8.25
C SER A 80 -17.23 16.60 -8.66
N LEU A 81 -16.74 16.79 -9.89
CA LEU A 81 -15.53 16.15 -10.39
C LEU A 81 -14.30 16.61 -9.61
N SER A 82 -14.19 17.91 -9.35
CA SER A 82 -13.09 18.50 -8.56
C SER A 82 -13.09 18.00 -7.11
N ALA A 83 -14.27 17.91 -6.49
CA ALA A 83 -14.44 17.34 -5.15
C ALA A 83 -14.06 15.86 -5.11
N LEU A 84 -14.39 15.09 -6.16
CA LEU A 84 -14.00 13.69 -6.28
C LEU A 84 -12.49 13.52 -6.35
N TYR A 85 -11.79 14.34 -7.16
CA TYR A 85 -10.33 14.33 -7.22
C TYR A 85 -9.68 14.73 -5.89
N LEU A 86 -10.23 15.75 -5.22
CA LEU A 86 -9.75 16.18 -3.91
C LEU A 86 -9.91 15.06 -2.88
N ALA A 87 -11.08 14.41 -2.85
CA ALA A 87 -11.33 13.26 -1.98
C ALA A 87 -10.34 12.13 -2.26
N PHE A 88 -10.19 11.73 -3.53
CA PHE A 88 -9.21 10.72 -3.95
C PHE A 88 -7.80 11.05 -3.45
N TYR A 89 -7.35 12.29 -3.68
CA TYR A 89 -6.03 12.75 -3.24
C TYR A 89 -5.85 12.69 -1.72
N CYS A 90 -6.86 13.15 -0.96
CA CYS A 90 -6.85 13.11 0.49
C CYS A 90 -6.81 11.68 1.04
N LEU A 91 -7.69 10.79 0.54
CA LEU A 91 -7.72 9.37 0.92
C LEU A 91 -6.36 8.71 0.68
N ARG A 92 -5.80 8.93 -0.52
CA ARG A 92 -4.53 8.34 -0.93
C ARG A 92 -3.35 8.87 -0.12
N SER A 93 -3.32 10.18 0.14
CA SER A 93 -2.29 10.80 0.99
C SER A 93 -2.34 10.28 2.42
N PHE A 94 -3.54 10.18 2.99
CA PHE A 94 -3.72 9.66 4.35
C PHE A 94 -3.35 8.17 4.44
N MET A 95 -3.77 7.37 3.45
CA MET A 95 -3.38 5.97 3.33
C MET A 95 -1.86 5.82 3.31
N PHE A 96 -1.14 6.57 2.47
CA PHE A 96 0.33 6.51 2.41
C PHE A 96 0.98 6.90 3.74
N ARG A 97 0.50 7.98 4.37
CA ARG A 97 1.01 8.43 5.67
C ARG A 97 0.86 7.35 6.74
N MET A 98 -0.30 6.69 6.77
CA MET A 98 -0.60 5.62 7.72
C MET A 98 0.23 4.36 7.44
N SER A 99 0.34 3.97 6.17
CA SER A 99 1.14 2.82 5.72
C SER A 99 2.61 2.97 6.05
N ASN A 100 3.21 4.14 5.82
CA ASN A 100 4.62 4.37 6.13
C ASN A 100 4.93 4.16 7.62
N GLY A 101 4.14 4.75 8.51
CA GLY A 101 4.32 4.55 9.95
C GLY A 101 4.09 3.10 10.39
N TYR A 102 3.17 2.40 9.72
CA TYR A 102 2.90 0.99 9.98
C TYR A 102 4.07 0.08 9.54
N TYR A 103 4.65 0.33 8.35
CA TYR A 103 5.81 -0.42 7.86
C TYR A 103 7.03 -0.24 8.76
N SER A 104 7.33 0.99 9.20
CA SER A 104 8.43 1.24 10.14
C SER A 104 8.26 0.47 11.46
N ARG A 105 7.03 0.37 11.99
CA ARG A 105 6.75 -0.43 13.20
C ARG A 105 6.99 -1.92 12.98
N ILE A 106 6.57 -2.45 11.83
CA ILE A 106 6.82 -3.85 11.47
C ILE A 106 8.32 -4.12 11.38
N MET A 107 9.07 -3.26 10.69
CA MET A 107 10.52 -3.38 10.56
C MET A 107 11.22 -3.31 11.93
N ALA A 108 10.86 -2.33 12.76
CA ALA A 108 11.42 -2.20 14.11
C ALA A 108 11.17 -3.46 14.96
N ARG A 109 9.96 -4.03 14.91
CA ARG A 109 9.65 -5.29 15.59
C ARG A 109 10.47 -6.46 15.07
N MET A 110 10.55 -6.62 13.74
CA MET A 110 11.31 -7.71 13.12
C MET A 110 12.78 -7.65 13.51
N VAL A 111 13.39 -6.46 13.42
CA VAL A 111 14.78 -6.23 13.80
C VAL A 111 15.00 -6.54 15.29
N THR A 112 14.14 -6.03 16.17
CA THR A 112 14.25 -6.28 17.63
C THR A 112 14.16 -7.78 17.95
N GLN A 113 13.21 -8.49 17.34
CA GLN A 113 13.04 -9.94 17.55
C GLN A 113 14.21 -10.74 16.97
N ALA A 114 14.74 -10.34 15.82
CA ALA A 114 15.91 -10.96 15.23
C ALA A 114 17.15 -10.79 16.12
N PHE A 115 17.42 -9.57 16.59
CA PHE A 115 18.53 -9.29 17.50
C PHE A 115 18.42 -10.07 18.80
N ALA A 116 17.25 -10.08 19.44
CA ALA A 116 17.04 -10.84 20.67
C ALA A 116 17.33 -12.34 20.49
N ARG A 117 17.00 -12.90 19.31
CA ARG A 117 17.29 -14.31 18.99
C ARG A 117 18.78 -14.54 18.75
N VAL A 118 19.43 -13.61 18.05
CA VAL A 118 20.87 -13.66 17.78
C VAL A 118 21.67 -13.61 19.08
N GLN A 119 21.31 -12.71 20.00
CA GLN A 119 21.98 -12.58 21.30
C GLN A 119 21.79 -13.79 22.22
N ALA A 120 20.80 -14.64 21.94
CA ALA A 120 20.53 -15.85 22.71
C ALA A 120 21.34 -17.07 22.23
N PHE A 121 22.11 -16.95 21.15
CA PHE A 121 22.99 -18.03 20.70
C PHE A 121 24.19 -18.21 21.63
N SER A 122 24.81 -19.40 21.58
CA SER A 122 25.98 -19.72 22.41
C SER A 122 27.20 -18.87 22.06
N ALA A 123 28.15 -18.75 22.99
CA ALA A 123 29.41 -18.05 22.75
C ALA A 123 30.18 -18.60 21.53
N ASP A 124 30.06 -19.90 21.24
CA ASP A 124 30.64 -20.53 20.05
C ASP A 124 30.08 -19.98 18.72
N TRP A 125 28.85 -19.45 18.71
CA TRP A 125 28.29 -18.77 17.54
C TRP A 125 28.83 -17.34 17.38
N HIS A 126 29.31 -16.74 18.48
CA HIS A 126 29.85 -15.39 18.54
C HIS A 126 31.38 -15.32 18.39
N ALA A 127 32.07 -16.46 18.50
CA ALA A 127 33.52 -16.60 18.33
C ALA A 127 33.92 -16.60 16.85
#